data_AF-A0A959RPN9-F1
#
_entry.id   AF-A0A959RPN9-F1
#
_cell.length_a   1.000
_cell.length_b   1.000
_cell.length_c   1.000
_cell.angle_alpha   90.00
_cell.angle_beta   90.00
_cell.angle_gamma   90.00
#
_symmetry.space_group_name_H-M   'P 1'
#
loop_
_entity.id
_entity.type
_entity.pdbx_description
1 polymer ?
#
loop_
_entity_poly.entity_id
_entity_poly.type
_entity_poly.pdbx_seq_one_letter_code
_entity_poly.pdbx_strand_id
1 'polypeptide(L)' 'MKIGLYFGSFNPVHVAHLIIANHLLNHSDLDKIWFVVSPQNPFKSGKNLLNEYHRLHLVQTAIENDVRMKASNIEF' A
#
# COMPACT_ATOMS: atom_id res chain seq x y z
N MET A 1 -19.71 1.93 3.58
CA MET A 1 -18.24 1.95 3.69
C MET A 1 -17.63 1.45 2.38
N LYS A 2 -17.01 2.32 1.60
CA LYS A 2 -16.37 2.06 0.31
C LYS A 2 -14.85 2.01 0.52
N ILE A 3 -14.22 0.90 0.15
CA ILE A 3 -12.79 0.65 0.36
C ILE A 3 -12.11 0.52 -1.00
N GLY A 4 -11.11 1.35 -1.27
CA GLY A 4 -10.22 1.21 -2.41
C GLY A 4 -9.07 0.26 -2.08
N LEU A 5 -8.77 -0.65 -2.99
CA LEU A 5 -7.60 -1.53 -2.87
C LEU A 5 -6.48 -1.01 -3.76
N TYR A 6 -5.36 -0.63 -3.15
CA TYR A 6 -4.19 -0.13 -3.84
C TYR A 6 -3.08 -1.18 -3.79
N PHE A 7 -2.96 -1.93 -4.87
CA PHE A 7 -2.00 -3.03 -5.00
C PHE A 7 -0.62 -2.51 -5.40
N GLY A 8 0.42 -3.06 -4.79
CA GLY A 8 1.78 -2.71 -5.15
C GLY A 8 2.83 -3.51 -4.41
N SER A 9 4.04 -3.58 -4.98
CA SER A 9 5.18 -4.16 -4.26
C SER A 9 5.62 -3.28 -3.10
N PHE A 10 5.44 -1.95 -3.17
CA PHE A 10 5.88 -0.99 -2.14
C PHE A 10 7.30 -1.25 -1.63
N ASN A 11 8.28 -1.25 -2.54
CA ASN A 11 9.65 -1.66 -2.29
C ASN A 11 10.68 -0.52 -2.52
N PRO A 12 10.75 0.50 -1.63
CA PRO A 12 9.88 0.76 -0.48
C PRO A 12 8.64 1.61 -0.87
N VAL A 13 7.72 1.78 0.07
CA VAL A 13 6.71 2.85 -0.01
C VAL A 13 7.39 4.23 -0.05
N HIS A 14 6.78 5.21 -0.71
CA HIS A 14 7.34 6.56 -0.86
C HIS A 14 6.22 7.58 -1.10
N VAL A 15 6.57 8.87 -1.06
CA VAL A 15 5.62 10.00 -1.10
C VAL A 15 4.62 9.93 -2.26
N ALA A 16 5.04 9.56 -3.47
CA ALA A 16 4.09 9.49 -4.59
C ALA A 16 2.96 8.45 -4.39
N HIS A 17 3.21 7.32 -3.69
CA HIS A 17 2.15 6.38 -3.33
C HIS A 17 1.13 7.03 -2.39
N LEU A 18 1.61 7.82 -1.43
CA LEU A 18 0.77 8.53 -0.46
C LEU A 18 -0.04 9.65 -1.12
N ILE A 19 0.56 10.38 -2.09
CA ILE A 19 -0.15 11.40 -2.87
C ILE A 19 -1.33 10.78 -3.62
N ILE A 20 -1.14 9.64 -4.27
CA ILE A 20 -2.21 8.94 -5.00
C ILE A 20 -3.33 8.52 -4.04
N ALA A 21 -2.97 7.87 -2.93
CA ALA A 21 -3.96 7.44 -1.94
C ALA A 21 -4.74 8.61 -1.34
N ASN A 22 -4.03 9.69 -0.95
CA ASN A 22 -4.67 10.87 -0.39
C ASN A 22 -5.53 11.61 -1.44
N HIS A 23 -5.10 11.66 -2.71
CA HIS A 23 -5.91 12.23 -3.78
C HIS A 23 -7.23 11.48 -3.93
N LEU A 24 -7.18 10.14 -3.99
CA LEU A 24 -8.38 9.30 -4.09
C LEU A 24 -9.29 9.47 -2.86
N LEU A 25 -8.76 9.49 -1.64
CA LEU A 25 -9.57 9.70 -0.42
C LEU A 25 -10.27 11.07 -0.38
N ASN A 26 -9.73 12.10 -1.00
CA ASN A 26 -10.30 13.45 -0.96
C ASN A 26 -11.15 13.81 -2.18
N HIS A 27 -11.06 13.06 -3.28
CA HIS A 27 -11.70 13.39 -4.56
C HIS A 27 -12.56 12.24 -5.13
N SER A 28 -12.85 11.23 -4.32
CA SER A 28 -13.77 10.16 -4.67
C SER A 28 -14.75 9.90 -3.52
N ASP A 29 -15.61 8.91 -3.69
CA ASP A 29 -16.55 8.43 -2.68
C ASP A 29 -15.96 7.34 -1.76
N LEU A 30 -14.64 7.13 -1.79
CA LEU A 30 -13.95 6.16 -0.95
C LEU A 30 -13.83 6.64 0.50
N ASP A 31 -14.24 5.78 1.44
CA ASP A 31 -14.06 6.02 2.88
C ASP A 31 -12.66 5.62 3.36
N LYS A 32 -12.05 4.61 2.71
CA LYS A 32 -10.74 4.05 3.09
C LYS A 32 -9.94 3.58 1.88
N ILE A 33 -8.61 3.54 2.05
CA ILE A 33 -7.70 2.88 1.11
C ILE A 33 -6.87 1.82 1.83
N TRP A 34 -6.84 0.63 1.27
CA TRP A 34 -6.00 -0.46 1.74
C TRP A 34 -4.83 -0.65 0.79
N PHE A 35 -3.62 -0.47 1.30
CA PHE A 35 -2.38 -0.80 0.62
C PHE A 35 -2.19 -2.30 0.71
N VAL A 36 -2.48 -3.02 -0.38
CA VAL A 36 -2.28 -4.47 -0.46
C VAL A 36 -0.86 -4.72 -0.92
N VAL A 37 -0.02 -5.19 0.02
CA VAL A 37 1.39 -5.48 -0.27
C VAL A 37 1.44 -6.78 -1.07
N SER A 38 1.95 -6.72 -2.29
CA SER A 38 2.05 -7.91 -3.13
C SER A 38 3.38 -8.65 -2.92
N PRO A 39 3.37 -9.99 -2.79
CA PRO A 39 4.57 -10.78 -2.51
C PRO A 39 5.59 -10.68 -3.65
N GLN A 40 5.14 -10.74 -4.91
CA GLN A 40 5.99 -10.54 -6.08
C GLN A 40 5.17 -10.02 -7.26
N ASN A 41 5.72 -9.06 -8.02
CA ASN A 41 5.14 -8.68 -9.31
C ASN A 41 5.41 -9.81 -10.32
N PRO A 42 4.38 -10.42 -10.95
CA PRO A 42 4.56 -11.57 -11.84
C PRO A 42 5.40 -11.25 -13.09
N PHE A 43 5.54 -9.98 -13.44
CA PHE A 43 6.32 -9.51 -14.59
C PHE A 43 7.75 -9.04 -14.23
N LYS A 44 8.17 -9.14 -12.96
CA LYS A 44 9.52 -8.74 -12.52
C LYS A 44 10.25 -9.90 -11.87
N SER A 45 11.52 -10.09 -12.24
CA SER A 45 12.41 -11.03 -11.58
C SER A 45 12.68 -10.54 -10.15
N GLY A 46 12.34 -11.36 -9.15
CA GLY A 46 12.33 -11.01 -7.72
C GLY A 46 13.69 -10.71 -7.08
N LYS A 47 14.72 -10.42 -7.87
CA LYS A 47 16.12 -10.31 -7.41
C LYS A 47 16.39 -9.15 -6.44
N ASN A 48 15.47 -8.19 -6.28
CA ASN A 48 15.65 -6.99 -5.44
C ASN A 48 14.47 -6.69 -4.49
N LEU A 49 13.57 -7.65 -4.22
CA LEU A 49 12.47 -7.42 -3.29
C LEU A 49 12.95 -7.54 -1.85
N LEU A 50 12.71 -6.50 -1.05
CA LEU A 50 12.76 -6.64 0.41
C LEU A 50 11.73 -7.70 0.83
N ASN A 51 12.02 -8.38 1.95
CA ASN A 51 11.07 -9.31 2.58
C ASN A 51 9.68 -8.66 2.73
N GLU A 52 8.61 -9.40 2.45
CA GLU A 52 7.24 -8.86 2.48
C GLU A 52 6.84 -8.25 3.84
N TYR A 53 7.30 -8.78 4.97
CA TYR A 53 7.04 -8.21 6.29
C TYR A 53 7.78 -6.88 6.51
N HIS A 54 8.98 -6.72 5.97
CA HIS A 54 9.67 -5.42 6.00
C HIS A 54 8.92 -4.37 5.18
N ARG A 55 8.43 -4.75 3.98
CA ARG A 55 7.64 -3.84 3.14
C ARG A 55 6.31 -3.49 3.80
N LEU A 56 5.63 -4.46 4.41
CA LEU A 56 4.43 -4.24 5.20
C LEU A 56 4.68 -3.26 6.34
N HIS A 57 5.76 -3.45 7.11
CA HIS A 57 6.12 -2.55 8.21
C HIS A 57 6.40 -1.12 7.74
N LEU A 58 7.11 -0.96 6.61
CA LEU A 58 7.35 0.34 6.01
C LEU A 58 6.04 1.02 5.57
N VAL A 59 5.11 0.27 4.96
CA VAL A 59 3.78 0.78 4.60
C VAL A 59 2.99 1.19 5.85
N GLN A 60 2.97 0.36 6.90
CA GLN A 60 2.30 0.67 8.17
C GLN A 60 2.83 1.97 8.79
N THR A 61 4.14 2.10 8.87
CA THR A 61 4.81 3.30 9.40
C THR A 61 4.47 4.53 8.56
N ALA A 62 4.48 4.41 7.24
CA ALA A 62 4.21 5.54 6.34
C ALA A 62 2.76 6.08 6.43
N ILE A 63 1.81 5.29 6.94
CA ILE A 63 0.38 5.65 7.01
C ILE A 63 -0.17 5.73 8.44
N GLU A 64 0.67 5.57 9.47
CA GLU A 64 0.24 5.39 10.86
C GLU A 64 -0.64 6.52 11.40
N ASN A 65 -0.51 7.73 10.83
CA ASN A 65 -1.22 8.93 11.26
C ASN A 65 -2.53 9.20 10.49
N ASP A 66 -2.95 8.32 9.56
CA ASP A 66 -4.22 8.45 8.84
C ASP A 66 -5.08 7.18 8.98
N VAL A 67 -6.11 7.26 9.81
CA VAL A 67 -7.06 6.16 10.09
C VAL A 67 -7.88 5.70 8.87
N ARG A 68 -7.88 6.48 7.79
CA ARG A 68 -8.52 6.14 6.51
C ARG A 68 -7.64 5.20 5.68
N MET A 69 -6.36 5.07 6.01
CA MET A 69 -5.42 4.20 5.32
C MET A 69 -5.13 2.95 6.15
N LYS A 70 -4.96 1.80 5.49
CA LYS A 70 -4.58 0.53 6.14
C LYS A 70 -3.59 -0.25 5.29
N ALA A 71 -2.59 -0.86 5.91
CA ALA A 71 -1.72 -1.83 5.25
C ALA A 71 -2.35 -3.23 5.35
N SER A 72 -2.33 -4.00 4.27
CA SER A 72 -2.90 -5.35 4.19
C SER A 72 -1.86 -6.35 3.70
N ASN A 73 -1.72 -7.44 4.45
CA ASN A 73 -0.89 -8.60 4.10
C ASN A 73 -1.74 -9.77 3.56
N ILE A 74 -2.95 -9.53 3.04
CA ILE A 74 -3.86 -10.62 2.64
C ILE A 74 -3.27 -11.59 1.59
N GLU A 75 -2.20 -11.18 0.90
CA GLU A 75 -1.50 -12.00 -0.09
C GLU A 75 -0.34 -12.85 0.49
N PHE A 76 -0.04 -12.79 1.80
CA PHE A 76 1.01 -13.58 2.48
C PHE A 76 0.88 -13.69 4.02
#